data_AF-A0A0P9DZ91-F1
#
_entry.id   AF-A0A0P9DZ91-F1
#
_cell.length_a   1.000
_cell.length_b   1.000
_cell.length_c   1.000
_cell.angle_alpha   90.00
_cell.angle_beta   90.00
_cell.angle_gamma   90.00
#
_symmetry.space_group_name_H-M   'P 1'
#
loop_
_entity.id
_entity.type
_entity.pdbx_description
1 polymer ?
#
loop_
_entity_poly.entity_id
_entity_poly.type
_entity_poly.pdbx_seq_one_letter_code
_entity_poly.pdbx_strand_id
1 'polypeptide(L)'
;MDHVGINRYRQENIQLKDEEVFIKLPALLQDIVLLIDFDTELIMNGILGFLENSTGKYLNETIEALERIGAVHDANALKDIKGILENYNLSTGQLHRDLQDLEPYEINHFRQVHSIADDEFFEEIQYAAEKLTISSQEENIFDHLLAYIEANKRSFVEDVQAVLSENKA
;
A
#
# COMPACT_ATOMS: atom_id res chain seq x y z
N MET A 1 7.36 -14.14 -7.00
CA MET A 1 7.25 -12.89 -6.22
C MET A 1 8.64 -12.31 -5.94
N ASP A 2 9.57 -13.12 -5.42
CA ASP A 2 10.91 -12.71 -4.99
C ASP A 2 11.67 -11.86 -6.00
N HIS A 3 11.61 -12.22 -7.30
CA HIS A 3 12.30 -11.45 -8.34
C HIS A 3 11.76 -10.03 -8.55
N VAL A 4 10.45 -9.80 -8.40
CA VAL A 4 9.87 -8.45 -8.56
C VAL A 4 10.15 -7.60 -7.32
N GLY A 5 9.94 -8.16 -6.12
CA GLY A 5 10.26 -7.49 -4.87
C GLY A 5 11.74 -7.12 -4.76
N ILE A 6 12.66 -8.07 -5.03
CA ILE A 6 14.11 -7.81 -5.00
C ILE A 6 14.52 -6.79 -6.06
N ASN A 7 13.94 -6.85 -7.26
CA ASN A 7 14.29 -5.90 -8.32
C ASN A 7 13.76 -4.48 -8.03
N ARG A 8 12.61 -4.32 -7.37
CA ARG A 8 12.05 -3.01 -6.99
C ARG A 8 13.03 -2.15 -6.19
N TYR A 9 13.78 -2.76 -5.27
CA TYR A 9 14.73 -2.05 -4.41
C TYR A 9 16.15 -1.91 -5.01
N ARG A 10 16.38 -2.36 -6.25
CA ARG A 10 17.65 -2.11 -6.94
C ARG A 10 17.75 -0.65 -7.36
N GLN A 11 18.98 -0.09 -7.33
CA GLN A 11 19.22 1.30 -7.73
C GLN A 11 18.72 1.63 -9.14
N GLU A 12 18.77 0.65 -10.06
CA GLU A 12 18.29 0.78 -11.44
C GLU A 12 16.78 1.05 -11.53
N ASN A 13 16.00 0.67 -10.51
CA ASN A 13 14.54 0.79 -10.47
C ASN A 13 14.06 1.84 -9.45
N ILE A 14 14.96 2.66 -8.90
CA ILE A 14 14.61 3.68 -7.91
C ILE A 14 13.59 4.70 -8.44
N GLN A 15 13.53 4.85 -9.77
CA GLN A 15 12.57 5.69 -10.48
C GLN A 15 11.13 5.20 -10.33
N LEU A 16 10.89 3.92 -9.99
CA LEU A 16 9.54 3.41 -9.70
C LEU A 16 8.96 3.97 -8.39
N LYS A 17 9.76 4.70 -7.59
CA LYS A 17 9.30 5.49 -6.45
C LYS A 17 8.84 6.88 -6.85
N ASP A 18 9.15 7.32 -8.06
CA ASP A 18 8.62 8.57 -8.62
C ASP A 18 7.15 8.35 -8.98
N GLU A 19 6.29 9.18 -8.40
CA GLU A 19 4.85 9.12 -8.62
C GLU A 19 4.50 9.28 -10.11
N GLU A 20 5.20 10.13 -10.85
CA GLU A 20 4.96 10.34 -12.28
C GLU A 20 5.28 9.10 -13.12
N VAL A 21 6.20 8.26 -12.64
CA VAL A 21 6.56 6.99 -13.26
C VAL A 21 5.57 5.91 -12.85
N PHE A 22 5.22 5.85 -11.56
CA PHE A 22 4.31 4.85 -11.01
C PHE A 22 2.92 4.89 -11.70
N ILE A 23 2.34 6.08 -11.85
CA ILE A 23 1.01 6.24 -12.48
C ILE A 23 0.98 5.83 -13.96
N LYS A 24 2.14 5.77 -14.62
CA LYS A 24 2.28 5.36 -16.03
C LYS A 24 2.47 3.85 -16.19
N LEU A 25 2.67 3.11 -15.10
CA LEU A 25 2.79 1.66 -15.18
C LEU A 25 1.45 1.04 -15.60
N PRO A 26 1.45 -0.09 -16.34
CA PRO A 26 0.25 -0.89 -16.52
C PRO A 26 -0.41 -1.23 -15.18
N ALA A 27 -1.74 -1.25 -15.13
CA ALA A 27 -2.50 -1.48 -13.90
C ALA A 27 -2.04 -2.74 -13.14
N LEU A 28 -1.77 -3.84 -13.86
CA LEU A 28 -1.27 -5.06 -13.24
C LEU A 28 0.05 -4.86 -12.48
N LEU A 29 0.97 -4.04 -12.99
CA LEU A 29 2.23 -3.73 -12.29
C LEU A 29 2.01 -2.79 -11.11
N GLN A 30 1.10 -1.83 -11.22
CA GLN A 30 0.72 -0.98 -10.09
C GLN A 30 0.18 -1.83 -8.95
N ASP A 31 -0.74 -2.75 -9.23
CA ASP A 31 -1.35 -3.65 -8.24
C ASP A 31 -0.29 -4.51 -7.54
N ILE A 32 0.63 -5.11 -8.31
CA ILE A 32 1.73 -5.90 -7.74
C ILE A 32 2.60 -5.05 -6.81
N VAL A 33 2.93 -3.82 -7.24
CA VAL A 33 3.76 -2.91 -6.45
C VAL A 33 3.07 -2.50 -5.16
N LEU A 34 1.81 -2.08 -5.23
CA LEU A 34 1.03 -1.61 -4.08
C LEU A 34 0.92 -2.71 -3.03
N LEU A 35 0.64 -3.95 -3.45
CA LEU A 35 0.47 -5.07 -2.53
C LEU A 35 1.80 -5.53 -1.90
N ILE A 36 2.91 -5.49 -2.63
CA ILE A 36 4.23 -5.76 -2.06
C ILE A 36 4.61 -4.69 -1.04
N ASP A 37 4.40 -3.42 -1.36
CA ASP A 37 4.70 -2.32 -0.45
C ASP A 37 3.80 -2.39 0.81
N PHE A 38 2.52 -2.70 0.63
CA PHE A 38 1.58 -2.88 1.73
C PHE A 38 1.99 -4.01 2.67
N ASP A 39 2.26 -5.22 2.13
CA ASP A 39 2.74 -6.37 2.91
C ASP A 39 4.03 -6.02 3.68
N THR A 40 4.99 -5.41 2.98
CA THR A 40 6.29 -5.04 3.55
C THR A 40 6.13 -4.04 4.71
N GLU A 41 5.31 -3.00 4.53
CA GLU A 41 5.06 -1.99 5.56
C GLU A 41 4.31 -2.57 6.76
N LEU A 42 3.31 -3.43 6.54
CA LEU A 42 2.63 -4.10 7.64
C LEU A 42 3.58 -4.97 8.46
N ILE A 43 4.47 -5.72 7.81
CA ILE A 43 5.47 -6.56 8.50
C ILE A 43 6.47 -5.71 9.27
N MET A 44 6.92 -4.60 8.69
CA MET A 44 8.00 -3.79 9.27
C MET A 44 7.51 -2.81 10.33
N ASN A 45 6.40 -2.13 10.07
CA ASN A 45 5.95 -0.97 10.84
C ASN A 45 4.49 -1.10 11.32
N GLY A 46 3.78 -2.17 10.94
CA GLY A 46 2.38 -2.37 11.26
C GLY A 46 1.45 -1.40 10.55
N ILE A 47 0.15 -1.46 10.88
CA ILE A 47 -0.87 -0.65 10.19
C ILE A 47 -0.66 0.85 10.39
N LEU A 48 -0.31 1.29 11.60
CA LEU A 48 -0.09 2.71 11.87
C LEU A 48 1.08 3.26 11.05
N GLY A 49 2.18 2.50 10.98
CA GLY A 49 3.34 2.85 10.15
C GLY A 49 2.99 2.93 8.67
N PHE A 50 2.20 1.99 8.14
CA PHE A 50 1.70 2.08 6.77
C PHE A 50 0.91 3.37 6.52
N LEU A 51 0.04 3.78 7.45
CA LEU A 51 -0.81 4.97 7.28
C LEU A 51 -0.06 6.30 7.28
N GLU A 52 1.01 6.42 8.07
CA GLU A 52 1.83 7.64 8.16
C GLU A 52 3.01 7.65 7.16
N ASN A 53 3.50 6.49 6.72
CA ASN A 53 4.58 6.42 5.74
C ASN A 53 4.11 6.82 4.32
N SER A 54 5.08 7.03 3.43
CA SER A 54 4.80 7.44 2.04
C SER A 54 3.92 6.44 1.28
N THR A 55 3.89 5.17 1.71
CA THR A 55 3.04 4.10 1.17
C THR A 55 1.56 4.34 1.47
N GLY A 56 1.22 4.90 2.63
CA GLY A 56 -0.14 5.26 3.02
C GLY A 56 -0.79 6.31 2.13
N LYS A 57 -0.01 7.07 1.35
CA LYS A 57 -0.52 7.96 0.30
C LYS A 57 -1.40 7.20 -0.70
N TYR A 58 -1.07 5.94 -0.97
CA TYR A 58 -1.76 5.09 -1.94
C TYR A 58 -2.84 4.22 -1.30
N LEU A 59 -3.37 4.60 -0.12
CA LEU A 59 -4.37 3.80 0.60
C LEU A 59 -5.59 3.45 -0.28
N ASN A 60 -6.10 4.38 -1.07
CA ASN A 60 -7.25 4.12 -1.94
C ASN A 60 -6.88 3.14 -3.07
N GLU A 61 -5.73 3.36 -3.70
CA GLU A 61 -5.23 2.52 -4.78
C GLU A 61 -4.94 1.09 -4.29
N THR A 62 -4.43 0.96 -3.06
CA THR A 62 -4.25 -0.34 -2.40
C THR A 62 -5.59 -1.03 -2.14
N ILE A 63 -6.61 -0.30 -1.66
CA ILE A 63 -7.98 -0.83 -1.50
C ILE A 63 -8.50 -1.35 -2.85
N GLU A 64 -8.39 -0.55 -3.91
CA GLU A 64 -8.86 -0.95 -5.23
C GLU A 64 -8.09 -2.14 -5.81
N ALA A 65 -6.78 -2.22 -5.56
CA ALA A 65 -5.96 -3.37 -5.96
C ALA A 65 -6.43 -4.65 -5.27
N LEU A 66 -6.71 -4.59 -3.96
CA LEU A 66 -7.27 -5.70 -3.19
C LEU A 66 -8.62 -6.17 -3.75
N GLU A 67 -9.49 -5.24 -4.13
CA GLU A 67 -10.76 -5.56 -4.77
C GLU A 67 -10.56 -6.23 -6.13
N ARG A 68 -9.64 -5.72 -6.96
CA ARG A 68 -9.34 -6.28 -8.30
C ARG A 68 -8.83 -7.71 -8.23
N ILE A 69 -7.99 -8.04 -7.24
CA ILE A 69 -7.48 -9.40 -7.06
C ILE A 69 -8.47 -10.34 -6.39
N GLY A 70 -9.59 -9.82 -5.86
CA GLY A 70 -10.60 -10.62 -5.16
C GLY A 70 -10.34 -10.81 -3.66
N ALA A 71 -9.35 -10.12 -3.09
CA ALA A 71 -9.05 -10.08 -1.66
C ALA A 71 -10.02 -9.13 -0.93
N VAL A 72 -11.33 -9.40 -1.08
CA VAL A 72 -12.42 -8.51 -0.64
C VAL A 72 -12.42 -8.31 0.88
N HIS A 73 -11.98 -9.31 1.64
CA HIS A 73 -11.90 -9.19 3.10
C HIS A 73 -10.92 -8.09 3.54
N ASP A 74 -9.69 -8.13 3.01
CA ASP A 74 -8.65 -7.14 3.30
C ASP A 74 -9.03 -5.75 2.77
N ALA A 75 -9.65 -5.68 1.58
CA ALA A 75 -10.18 -4.43 1.04
C ALA A 75 -11.20 -3.79 2.00
N ASN A 76 -12.09 -4.58 2.60
CA ASN A 76 -13.07 -4.08 3.55
C ASN A 76 -12.43 -3.64 4.87
N ALA A 77 -11.44 -4.36 5.37
CA ALA A 77 -10.69 -3.97 6.56
C ALA A 77 -9.97 -2.61 6.37
N LEU A 78 -9.35 -2.38 5.20
CA LEU A 78 -8.75 -1.08 4.89
C LEU A 78 -9.79 0.04 4.72
N LYS A 79 -10.99 -0.26 4.20
CA LYS A 79 -12.08 0.72 4.16
C LYS A 79 -12.58 1.09 5.55
N ASP A 80 -12.69 0.13 6.47
CA ASP A 80 -13.03 0.39 7.87
C ASP A 80 -11.99 1.34 8.49
N ILE A 81 -10.70 1.04 8.32
CA ILE A 81 -9.58 1.90 8.77
C ILE A 81 -9.68 3.31 8.18
N LYS A 82 -9.92 3.41 6.87
CA LYS A 82 -10.12 4.71 6.21
C LYS A 82 -11.30 5.48 6.82
N GLY A 83 -12.41 4.82 7.09
CA GLY A 83 -13.58 5.43 7.73
C GLY A 83 -13.27 5.94 9.15
N ILE A 84 -12.47 5.20 9.93
CA ILE A 84 -12.00 5.64 11.25
C ILE A 84 -11.16 6.92 11.11
N LEU A 85 -10.20 6.97 10.19
CA LEU A 85 -9.43 8.20 9.93
C LEU A 85 -10.34 9.39 9.60
N GLU A 86 -11.32 9.19 8.72
CA GLU A 86 -12.27 10.23 8.32
C GLU A 86 -13.12 10.73 9.51
N ASN A 87 -13.57 9.83 10.40
CA ASN A 87 -14.31 10.19 11.62
C ASN A 87 -13.49 11.07 12.57
N TYR A 88 -12.17 10.88 12.59
CA TYR A 88 -11.22 11.69 13.36
C TYR A 88 -10.70 12.91 12.60
N ASN A 89 -11.22 13.21 11.40
CA ASN A 89 -10.77 14.28 10.50
C ASN A 89 -9.29 14.15 10.09
N LEU A 90 -8.79 12.92 9.99
CA LEU A 90 -7.43 12.58 9.59
C LEU A 90 -7.40 12.14 8.13
N SER A 91 -6.23 12.28 7.51
CA SER A 91 -5.94 11.72 6.19
C SER A 91 -4.49 11.22 6.17
N THR A 92 -4.19 10.17 5.41
CA THR A 92 -2.82 9.64 5.29
C THR A 92 -1.85 10.70 4.77
N GLY A 93 -2.29 11.60 3.89
CA GLY A 93 -1.50 12.73 3.45
C GLY A 93 -1.16 13.74 4.56
N GLN A 94 -2.06 13.95 5.53
CA GLN A 94 -1.75 14.76 6.72
C GLN A 94 -0.77 14.04 7.62
N LEU A 95 -1.04 12.77 7.96
CA LEU A 95 -0.16 11.94 8.79
C LEU A 95 1.27 11.93 8.22
N HIS A 96 1.41 11.72 6.92
CA HIS A 96 2.71 11.73 6.27
C HIS A 96 3.46 13.06 6.36
N ARG A 97 2.73 14.19 6.27
CA ARG A 97 3.35 15.52 6.41
C ARG A 97 3.88 15.75 7.82
N ASP A 98 3.17 15.30 8.84
CA ASP A 98 3.60 15.47 10.23
C ASP A 98 4.95 14.78 10.51
N LEU A 99 5.28 13.71 9.76
CA LEU A 99 6.59 13.06 9.83
C LEU A 99 7.73 13.87 9.18
N GLN A 100 7.43 14.69 8.18
CA GLN A 100 8.45 15.45 7.44
C GLN A 100 9.04 16.60 8.27
N ASP A 101 8.33 17.00 9.32
CA ASP A 101 8.76 18.05 10.24
C ASP A 101 9.65 17.51 11.37
N LEU A 102 9.90 16.18 11.41
CA LEU A 102 10.72 15.52 12.42
C LEU A 102 12.21 15.52 12.04
N GLU A 103 13.08 15.57 13.04
CA GLU A 103 14.52 15.48 12.82
C GLU A 103 14.93 14.05 12.42
N PRO A 104 15.87 13.89 11.46
CA PRO A 104 16.38 12.57 11.10
C PRO A 104 16.89 11.82 12.33
N TYR A 105 16.53 10.54 12.45
CA TYR A 105 16.92 9.61 13.53
C TYR A 105 16.24 9.80 14.89
N GLU A 106 15.25 10.67 15.00
CA GLU A 106 14.42 10.75 16.20
C GLU A 106 13.46 9.55 16.29
N ILE A 107 13.48 8.84 17.43
CA ILE A 107 12.52 7.77 17.71
C ILE A 107 11.23 8.43 18.20
N ASN A 108 10.20 8.40 17.36
CA ASN A 108 8.90 8.97 17.64
C ASN A 108 7.80 7.90 17.70
N HIS A 109 6.71 8.20 18.39
CA HIS A 109 5.52 7.36 18.43
C HIS A 109 4.36 8.06 17.72
N PHE A 110 3.56 7.32 16.95
CA PHE A 110 2.37 7.81 16.22
C PHE A 110 1.50 8.78 17.06
N ARG A 111 1.22 8.41 18.32
CA ARG A 111 0.48 9.23 19.31
C ARG A 111 1.08 10.63 19.51
N GLN A 112 2.40 10.71 19.57
CA GLN A 112 3.13 11.94 19.83
C GLN A 112 3.19 12.82 18.59
N VAL A 113 3.44 12.21 17.42
CA VAL A 113 3.55 12.93 16.13
C VAL A 113 2.22 13.58 15.76
N HIS A 114 1.11 12.83 15.86
CA HIS A 114 -0.19 13.30 15.37
C HIS A 114 -1.06 13.93 16.47
N SER A 115 -0.56 14.04 17.71
CA SER A 115 -1.28 14.60 18.86
C SER A 115 -2.65 13.93 19.10
N ILE A 116 -2.78 12.63 18.81
CA ILE A 116 -4.00 11.86 19.05
C ILE A 116 -3.91 11.22 20.43
N ALA A 117 -4.71 11.75 21.36
CA ALA A 117 -4.76 11.29 22.75
C ALA A 117 -5.93 10.34 23.05
N ASP A 118 -6.82 10.13 22.09
CA ASP A 118 -8.00 9.29 22.25
C ASP A 118 -7.62 7.81 22.11
N ASP A 119 -7.80 7.03 23.18
CA ASP A 119 -7.52 5.58 23.16
C ASP A 119 -8.50 4.82 22.26
N GLU A 120 -9.73 5.31 22.12
CA GLU A 120 -10.77 4.70 21.27
C GLU A 120 -10.30 4.63 19.82
N PHE A 121 -9.66 5.68 19.30
CA PHE A 121 -9.06 5.70 17.97
C PHE A 121 -8.11 4.50 17.75
N PHE A 122 -7.22 4.24 18.71
CA PHE A 122 -6.23 3.18 18.57
C PHE A 122 -6.86 1.79 18.68
N GLU A 123 -7.85 1.64 19.55
CA GLU A 123 -8.62 0.40 19.69
C GLU A 123 -9.41 0.10 18.41
N GLU A 124 -10.06 1.09 17.81
CA GLU A 124 -10.80 0.94 16.56
C GLU A 124 -9.87 0.58 15.39
N ILE A 125 -8.75 1.28 15.23
CA ILE A 125 -7.75 0.99 14.19
C ILE A 125 -7.19 -0.43 14.37
N GLN A 126 -6.82 -0.80 15.60
CA GLN A 126 -6.28 -2.13 15.89
C GLN A 126 -7.31 -3.22 15.59
N TYR A 127 -8.56 -3.03 16.04
CA TYR A 127 -9.66 -3.97 15.78
C TYR A 127 -9.96 -4.14 14.29
N ALA A 128 -9.91 -3.06 13.51
CA ALA A 128 -10.06 -3.13 12.07
C ALA A 128 -8.86 -3.82 11.39
N ALA A 129 -7.64 -3.54 11.85
CA ALA A 129 -6.42 -4.15 11.33
C ALA A 129 -6.30 -5.65 11.66
N GLU A 130 -6.87 -6.12 12.77
CA GLU A 130 -6.93 -7.56 13.12
C GLU A 130 -7.75 -8.38 12.11
N LYS A 131 -8.61 -7.73 11.31
CA LYS A 131 -9.33 -8.38 10.21
C LYS A 131 -8.43 -8.62 9.00
N LEU A 132 -7.26 -8.00 8.90
CA LEU A 132 -6.37 -8.18 7.75
C LEU A 132 -5.83 -9.62 7.72
N THR A 133 -6.15 -10.33 6.64
CA THR A 133 -5.74 -11.72 6.42
C THR A 133 -4.35 -11.84 5.81
N ILE A 134 -3.80 -10.77 5.23
CA ILE A 134 -2.42 -10.69 4.73
C ILE A 134 -1.36 -11.15 5.75
N SER A 135 -1.63 -10.97 7.05
CA SER A 135 -0.78 -11.46 8.14
C SER A 135 -1.25 -12.77 8.79
N SER A 136 -2.37 -13.33 8.33
CA SER A 136 -2.98 -14.55 8.87
C SER A 136 -2.43 -15.82 8.17
N GLN A 137 -2.54 -16.97 8.84
CA GLN A 137 -2.25 -18.27 8.20
C GLN A 137 -3.47 -18.87 7.48
N GLU A 138 -4.63 -18.22 7.54
CA GLU A 138 -5.90 -18.77 7.05
C GLU A 138 -6.13 -18.48 5.57
N GLU A 139 -5.66 -17.33 5.08
CA GLU A 139 -5.79 -16.91 3.69
C GLU A 139 -4.52 -16.18 3.26
N ASN A 140 -3.96 -16.58 2.10
CA ASN A 140 -2.76 -15.97 1.55
C ASN A 140 -3.14 -15.04 0.39
N ILE A 141 -3.00 -13.73 0.61
CA ILE A 141 -3.29 -12.70 -0.39
C ILE A 141 -2.49 -12.89 -1.70
N PHE A 142 -1.30 -13.48 -1.60
CA PHE A 142 -0.45 -13.70 -2.76
C PHE A 142 -1.01 -14.80 -3.67
N ASP A 143 -1.85 -15.71 -3.17
CA ASP A 143 -2.53 -16.69 -4.01
C ASP A 143 -3.57 -15.99 -4.90
N HIS A 144 -4.32 -15.03 -4.36
CA HIS A 144 -5.23 -14.16 -5.13
C HIS A 144 -4.46 -13.34 -6.18
N LEU A 145 -3.36 -12.72 -5.77
CA LEU A 145 -2.51 -11.94 -6.69
C LEU A 145 -1.94 -12.82 -7.81
N LEU A 146 -1.47 -14.03 -7.51
CA LEU A 146 -0.95 -14.96 -8.52
C LEU A 146 -2.06 -15.38 -9.51
N ALA A 147 -3.26 -15.68 -9.03
CA ALA A 147 -4.40 -16.00 -9.88
C ALA A 147 -4.77 -14.81 -10.79
N TYR A 148 -4.79 -13.60 -10.24
CA TYR A 148 -5.04 -12.36 -10.97
C TYR A 148 -3.97 -12.11 -12.05
N ILE A 149 -2.68 -12.28 -11.73
CA ILE A 149 -1.59 -12.15 -12.70
C ILE A 149 -1.75 -13.15 -13.85
N GLU A 150 -2.02 -14.42 -13.54
CA GLU A 150 -2.15 -15.46 -14.56
C GLU A 150 -3.33 -15.17 -15.51
N ALA A 151 -4.45 -14.69 -14.96
CA ALA A 151 -5.62 -14.29 -15.74
C ALA A 151 -5.35 -13.09 -16.67
N ASN A 152 -4.46 -12.17 -16.26
CA ASN A 152 -4.20 -10.91 -16.97
C ASN A 152 -2.86 -10.87 -17.72
N LYS A 153 -2.10 -11.98 -17.75
CA LYS A 153 -0.75 -11.98 -18.35
C LYS A 153 -0.71 -11.56 -19.82
N ARG A 154 -1.77 -11.86 -20.58
CA ARG A 154 -1.81 -11.56 -22.02
C ARG A 154 -2.03 -10.07 -22.26
N SER A 155 -3.06 -9.49 -21.64
CA SER A 155 -3.33 -8.05 -21.72
C SER A 155 -2.14 -7.26 -21.18
N PHE A 156 -1.51 -7.74 -20.09
CA PHE A 156 -0.31 -7.10 -19.56
C PHE A 156 0.83 -6.96 -20.57
N VAL A 157 1.09 -7.98 -21.39
CA VAL A 157 2.13 -7.89 -22.43
C VAL A 157 1.78 -6.83 -23.48
N GLU A 158 0.50 -6.71 -23.82
CA GLU A 158 0.00 -5.70 -24.76
C GLU A 158 0.16 -4.29 -24.18
N ASP A 159 -0.21 -4.11 -22.90
CA ASP A 159 -0.07 -2.84 -22.17
C ASP A 159 1.39 -2.39 -22.09
N VAL A 160 2.31 -3.31 -21.76
CA VAL A 160 3.75 -3.00 -21.72
C VAL A 160 4.27 -2.60 -23.09
N GLN A 161 3.84 -3.28 -24.16
CA GLN A 161 4.23 -2.92 -25.52
C GLN A 161 3.74 -1.53 -25.91
N ALA A 162 2.51 -1.18 -25.53
CA ALA A 162 1.96 0.16 -25.76
C ALA A 162 2.81 1.24 -25.06
N VAL A 163 3.09 1.07 -23.76
CA VAL A 163 3.91 2.01 -22.98
C VAL A 163 5.32 2.17 -23.58
N LEU A 164 5.95 1.07 -24.02
CA LEU A 164 7.27 1.11 -24.65
C LEU A 164 7.26 1.77 -26.04
N SER A 165 6.13 1.74 -26.74
CA SER A 165 5.98 2.38 -28.05
C SER A 165 5.75 3.88 -27.95
N GLU A 166 5.02 4.34 -26.93
CA GLU A 166 4.79 5.77 -26.65
C GLU A 166 6.07 6.48 -26.22
N ASN A 167 6.96 5.81 -25.49
CA ASN A 167 8.25 6.38 -25.07
C ASN A 167 9.32 6.46 -26.18
N LYS A 168 9.01 5.96 -27.40
CA LYS A 168 9.90 6.03 -28.57
C LYS A 168 9.50 7.10 -29.60
N ALA A 169 8.35 7.74 -29.41
CA ALA A 169 7.83 8.82 -30.25
C ALA A 169 8.20 10.19 -29.70
#